data_AF-A0A967FLU9-F1
#
_entry.id   AF-A0A967FLU9-F1
#
_cell.length_a   1.000
_cell.length_b   1.000
_cell.length_c   1.000
_cell.angle_alpha   90.00
_cell.angle_beta   90.00
_cell.angle_gamma   90.00
#
_symmetry.space_group_name_H-M   'P 1'
#
loop_
_entity.id
_entity.type
_entity.pdbx_description
1 polymer ?
#
loop_
_entity_poly.entity_id
_entity_poly.type
_entity_poly.pdbx_seq_one_letter_code
_entity_poly.pdbx_strand_id
1 'polypeptide(L)'
;MDFQPLLKLSYWFDQRPPALEQSFQTFFFYFFAVLVVLALIITIVVRKKKKEDPWVARGFQKISSWCLSMGIAGLVIFFFAFERLPFLSMRIWFVAWLIGAIVWVVFIVKYFIKTVPQEKRKIKDKENLQKYIPGKK
;
A
#
# COMPACT_ATOMS: atom_id res chain seq x y z
N MET A 1 25.98 8.63 14.62
CA MET A 1 24.62 9.17 14.33
C MET A 1 23.95 9.37 15.67
N ASP A 2 23.60 10.61 16.00
CA ASP A 2 23.01 10.94 17.29
C ASP A 2 21.49 10.83 17.19
N PHE A 3 20.89 9.89 17.91
CA PHE A 3 19.45 9.55 17.81
C PHE A 3 18.57 10.33 18.80
N GLN A 4 19.18 11.10 19.70
CA GLN A 4 18.48 11.94 20.68
C GLN A 4 17.43 12.90 20.09
N PRO A 5 17.59 13.46 18.88
CA PRO A 5 16.58 14.33 18.28
C PRO A 5 15.26 13.61 17.93
N LEU A 6 15.28 12.29 17.69
CA LEU A 6 14.10 11.52 17.26
C LEU A 6 13.02 11.44 18.35
N LEU A 7 13.41 11.56 19.61
CA LEU A 7 12.49 11.52 20.75
C LEU A 7 11.87 12.88 21.06
N LYS A 8 12.36 13.98 20.47
CA LYS A 8 11.80 15.32 20.67
C LYS A 8 10.61 15.53 19.75
N LEU A 9 9.42 15.76 20.32
CA LEU A 9 8.21 16.07 19.54
C LEU A 9 8.43 17.27 18.60
N SER A 10 9.18 18.28 19.05
CA SER A 10 9.50 19.47 18.25
C SER A 10 10.28 19.16 16.96
N TYR A 11 11.02 18.05 16.91
CA TYR A 11 11.71 17.60 15.70
C TYR A 11 10.74 17.16 14.58
N TRP A 12 9.55 16.68 14.96
CA TRP A 12 8.52 16.17 14.05
C TRP A 12 7.58 17.27 13.55
N PHE A 13 7.33 18.28 14.39
CA PHE A 13 6.46 19.43 14.12
C PHE A 13 7.21 20.68 13.64
N ASP A 14 8.51 20.56 13.35
CA ASP A 14 9.28 21.67 12.80
C ASP A 14 8.72 22.07 11.42
N GLN A 15 8.37 23.36 11.28
CA GLN A 15 7.80 23.95 10.07
C GLN A 15 8.86 24.25 9.01
N ARG A 16 10.13 24.31 9.42
CA ARG A 16 11.26 24.53 8.51
C ARG A 16 12.37 23.54 8.84
N PRO A 17 12.11 22.23 8.64
CA PRO A 17 13.15 21.26 8.87
C PRO A 17 14.35 21.60 7.97
N PRO A 18 15.58 21.49 8.49
CA PRO A 18 16.76 21.60 7.63
C PRO A 18 16.63 20.56 6.51
N ALA A 19 17.14 20.94 5.33
CA ALA A 19 17.10 20.09 4.15
C ALA A 19 17.57 18.68 4.53
N LEU A 20 16.78 17.66 4.16
CA LEU A 20 17.25 16.29 4.25
C LEU A 20 18.56 16.18 3.48
N GLU A 21 19.49 15.41 4.04
CA GLU A 21 20.74 15.12 3.35
C GLU A 21 20.42 14.58 1.95
N GLN A 22 21.11 15.10 0.92
CA GLN A 22 20.80 14.83 -0.48
C GLN A 22 20.78 13.32 -0.79
N SER A 23 21.61 12.55 -0.08
CA SER A 23 21.65 11.09 -0.08
C SER A 23 20.33 10.44 0.34
N PHE A 24 19.74 10.90 1.45
CA PHE A 24 18.45 10.41 1.95
C PHE A 24 17.30 10.77 1.02
N GLN A 25 17.31 11.99 0.49
CA GLN A 25 16.29 12.47 -0.43
C GLN A 25 16.25 11.61 -1.71
N THR A 26 17.42 11.31 -2.27
CA THR A 26 17.56 10.46 -3.45
C THR A 26 17.09 9.03 -3.18
N PHE A 27 17.49 8.45 -2.05
CA PHE A 27 17.08 7.10 -1.65
C PHE A 27 15.55 6.98 -1.54
N PHE A 28 14.88 7.90 -0.83
CA PHE A 28 13.42 7.87 -0.68
C PHE A 28 12.70 8.04 -2.02
N PHE A 29 13.19 8.93 -2.88
CA PHE A 29 12.62 9.12 -4.22
C PHE A 29 12.66 7.81 -5.03
N TYR A 30 13.82 7.17 -5.13
CA TYR A 30 13.95 5.88 -5.83
C TYR A 30 13.10 4.79 -5.18
N PHE A 31 13.07 4.73 -3.85
CA PHE A 31 12.25 3.77 -3.11
C PHE A 31 10.77 3.89 -3.47
N PHE A 32 10.20 5.11 -3.42
CA PHE A 32 8.81 5.34 -3.79
C PHE A 32 8.54 5.11 -5.28
N ALA A 33 9.45 5.55 -6.16
CA ALA A 33 9.32 5.35 -7.60
C ALA A 33 9.28 3.85 -7.95
N VAL A 34 10.19 3.05 -7.38
CA VAL A 34 10.23 1.60 -7.56
C VAL A 34 8.94 0.95 -7.02
N LEU A 35 8.43 1.42 -5.88
CA LEU A 35 7.17 0.94 -5.30
C LEU A 35 5.98 1.16 -6.24
N VAL A 36 5.89 2.33 -6.88
CA VAL A 36 4.85 2.65 -7.88
C VAL A 36 4.99 1.79 -9.14
N VAL A 37 6.22 1.62 -9.65
CA VAL A 37 6.49 0.81 -10.84
C VAL A 37 6.12 -0.65 -10.58
N LEU A 38 6.52 -1.21 -9.43
CA LEU A 38 6.12 -2.55 -9.00
C LEU A 38 4.60 -2.67 -8.88
N ALA A 39 3.93 -1.68 -8.29
CA ALA A 39 2.47 -1.68 -8.18
C ALA A 39 1.80 -1.79 -9.55
N LEU A 40 2.27 -1.02 -10.53
CA LEU A 40 1.77 -1.01 -11.91
C LEU A 40 2.03 -2.34 -12.63
N ILE A 41 3.24 -2.89 -12.52
CA ILE A 41 3.57 -4.20 -13.11
C ILE A 41 2.65 -5.28 -12.55
N ILE A 42 2.43 -5.29 -11.23
CA ILE A 42 1.50 -6.22 -10.59
C ILE A 42 0.07 -5.99 -11.12
N THR A 43 -0.41 -4.75 -11.27
CA THR A 43 -1.74 -4.49 -11.84
C THR A 43 -1.89 -5.13 -13.23
N ILE A 44 -0.87 -4.96 -14.08
CA ILE A 44 -0.89 -5.41 -15.48
C ILE A 44 -0.88 -6.94 -15.53
N VAL A 45 0.01 -7.59 -14.76
CA VAL A 45 0.10 -9.05 -14.69
C VAL A 45 -1.20 -9.66 -14.16
N VAL A 46 -1.79 -9.05 -13.13
CA VAL A 46 -3.07 -9.48 -12.55
C VAL A 46 -4.23 -9.35 -13.52
N ARG A 47 -4.30 -8.24 -14.27
CA ARG A 47 -5.32 -8.05 -15.30
C ARG A 47 -5.24 -9.14 -16.37
N LYS A 48 -4.03 -9.57 -16.75
CA LYS A 48 -3.81 -10.67 -17.69
C LYS A 48 -4.21 -12.03 -17.09
N LYS A 49 -3.81 -12.33 -15.85
CA LYS A 49 -4.09 -13.60 -15.16
C LYS A 49 -5.49 -13.75 -14.58
N LYS A 50 -6.32 -12.68 -14.60
CA LYS A 50 -7.71 -12.70 -14.14
C LYS A 50 -8.58 -13.77 -14.82
N LYS A 51 -8.21 -14.19 -16.04
CA LYS A 51 -8.92 -15.25 -16.78
C LYS A 51 -8.64 -16.66 -16.25
N GLU A 52 -7.49 -16.90 -15.63
CA GLU A 52 -7.09 -18.25 -15.18
C GLU A 52 -7.49 -18.48 -13.72
N ASP A 53 -7.31 -17.48 -12.85
CA ASP A 53 -7.63 -17.63 -11.43
C ASP A 53 -8.15 -16.31 -10.83
N PRO A 54 -9.48 -16.07 -10.85
CA PRO A 54 -10.07 -14.79 -10.47
C PRO A 54 -9.87 -14.47 -8.97
N TRP A 55 -9.58 -15.47 -8.14
CA TRP A 55 -9.39 -15.33 -6.70
C TRP A 55 -8.03 -14.78 -6.34
N VAL A 56 -6.99 -15.35 -6.94
CA VAL A 56 -5.62 -14.85 -6.83
C VAL A 56 -5.55 -13.45 -7.44
N ALA A 57 -6.19 -13.24 -8.60
CA ALA A 57 -6.26 -11.93 -9.23
C ALA A 57 -6.91 -10.86 -8.35
N ARG A 58 -8.01 -11.16 -7.64
CA ARG A 58 -8.64 -10.20 -6.70
C ARG A 58 -7.72 -9.83 -5.53
N GLY A 59 -6.97 -10.79 -4.97
CA GLY A 59 -6.03 -10.55 -3.88
C GLY A 59 -4.88 -9.63 -4.31
N PHE A 60 -4.25 -9.93 -5.44
CA PHE A 60 -3.18 -9.11 -5.98
C PHE A 60 -3.69 -7.75 -6.51
N GLN A 61 -4.92 -7.64 -7.00
CA GLN A 61 -5.51 -6.37 -7.40
C GLN A 61 -5.68 -5.43 -6.20
N LYS A 62 -6.06 -5.96 -5.03
CA LYS A 62 -6.07 -5.18 -3.79
C LYS A 62 -4.67 -4.72 -3.41
N ILE A 63 -3.69 -5.63 -3.36
CA ILE A 63 -2.29 -5.28 -3.05
C ILE A 63 -1.77 -4.21 -4.01
N SER A 64 -2.05 -4.35 -5.30
CA SER A 64 -1.59 -3.44 -6.34
C SER A 64 -2.23 -2.05 -6.20
N SER A 65 -3.56 -1.96 -6.06
CA SER A 65 -4.24 -0.69 -5.76
C SER A 65 -3.64 -0.02 -4.53
N TRP A 66 -3.18 -0.83 -3.58
CA TRP A 66 -2.68 -0.38 -2.32
C TRP A 66 -1.27 0.19 -2.38
N CYS A 67 -0.35 -0.52 -3.04
CA CYS A 67 0.97 0.02 -3.37
C CYS A 67 0.87 1.28 -4.24
N LEU A 68 -0.14 1.37 -5.12
CA LEU A 68 -0.38 2.56 -5.94
C LEU A 68 -0.81 3.75 -5.09
N SER A 69 -1.79 3.59 -4.19
CA SER A 69 -2.20 4.67 -3.28
C SER A 69 -1.07 5.12 -2.35
N MET A 70 -0.29 4.18 -1.82
CA MET A 70 0.82 4.50 -0.90
C MET A 70 2.01 5.12 -1.64
N GLY A 71 2.34 4.63 -2.83
CA GLY A 71 3.38 5.21 -3.66
C GLY A 71 3.03 6.63 -4.13
N ILE A 72 1.80 6.87 -4.59
CA ILE A 72 1.33 8.21 -4.95
C ILE A 72 1.32 9.13 -3.74
N ALA A 73 0.74 8.69 -2.61
CA ALA A 73 0.70 9.51 -1.40
C ALA A 73 2.11 9.86 -0.89
N GLY A 74 3.04 8.90 -0.96
CA GLY A 74 4.45 9.12 -0.59
C GLY A 74 5.13 10.13 -1.51
N LEU A 75 4.92 10.03 -2.83
CA LEU A 75 5.44 11.00 -3.80
C LEU A 75 4.84 12.40 -3.61
N VAL A 76 3.56 12.51 -3.31
CA VAL A 76 2.88 13.80 -3.06
C VAL A 76 3.44 14.45 -1.79
N ILE A 77 3.59 13.70 -0.71
CA ILE A 77 4.22 14.21 0.54
C ILE A 77 5.66 14.64 0.27
N PHE A 78 6.41 13.84 -0.49
CA PHE A 78 7.79 14.16 -0.87
C PHE A 78 7.87 15.42 -1.74
N PHE A 79 6.93 15.61 -2.66
CA PHE A 79 6.84 16.80 -3.49
C PHE A 79 6.62 18.06 -2.64
N PHE A 80 5.71 18.01 -1.67
CA PHE A 80 5.50 19.14 -0.75
C PHE A 80 6.70 19.39 0.18
N ALA A 81 7.43 18.33 0.55
CA ALA A 81 8.69 18.46 1.28
C ALA A 81 9.77 19.14 0.43
N PHE A 82 9.82 18.86 -0.88
CA PHE A 82 10.72 19.51 -1.81
C PHE A 82 10.40 21.00 -2.00
N GLU A 83 9.11 21.34 -2.11
CA GLU A 83 8.63 22.71 -2.25
C GLU A 83 8.75 23.52 -0.94
N ARG A 84 9.16 22.89 0.17
CA ARG A 84 9.32 23.48 1.51
C ARG A 84 8.10 24.26 1.98
N LEU A 85 6.90 23.78 1.66
CA LEU A 85 5.67 24.39 2.15
C LEU A 85 5.65 24.33 3.69
N PRO A 86 5.47 25.44 4.42
CA PRO A 86 5.69 25.50 5.88
C PRO A 86 4.89 24.49 6.70
N PHE A 87 3.70 24.12 6.22
CA PHE A 87 2.80 23.18 6.91
C PHE A 87 2.88 21.75 6.34
N LEU A 88 3.07 21.61 5.04
CA LEU A 88 3.07 20.31 4.34
C LEU A 88 4.45 19.65 4.25
N SER A 89 5.53 20.39 4.53
CA SER A 89 6.90 19.85 4.62
C SER A 89 7.26 19.28 5.99
N MET A 90 6.35 19.37 6.97
CA MET A 90 6.57 18.81 8.30
C MET A 90 6.86 17.30 8.21
N ARG A 91 7.83 16.84 9.01
CA ARG A 91 8.23 15.42 9.05
C ARG A 91 7.10 14.51 9.55
N ILE A 92 6.10 15.07 10.25
CA ILE A 92 4.94 14.33 10.72
C ILE A 92 4.11 13.69 9.60
N TRP A 93 4.13 14.24 8.38
CA TRP A 93 3.42 13.66 7.25
C TRP A 93 3.98 12.29 6.85
N PHE A 94 5.30 12.09 6.98
CA PHE A 94 5.92 10.77 6.79
C PHE A 94 5.50 9.77 7.87
N VAL A 95 5.33 10.23 9.12
CA VAL A 95 4.81 9.40 10.22
C VAL A 95 3.35 9.05 10.00
N ALA A 96 2.52 10.03 9.62
CA ALA A 96 1.11 9.82 9.29
C ALA A 96 0.97 8.84 8.11
N TRP A 97 1.81 8.97 7.09
CA TRP A 97 1.89 8.03 5.97
C TRP A 97 2.29 6.63 6.44
N LEU A 98 3.28 6.51 7.33
CA LEU A 98 3.72 5.21 7.89
C LEU A 98 2.61 4.55 8.71
N ILE A 99 1.92 5.30 9.56
CA ILE A 99 0.77 4.80 10.33
C ILE A 99 -0.34 4.35 9.39
N GLY A 100 -0.67 5.16 8.39
CA GLY A 100 -1.62 4.81 7.35
C GLY A 100 -1.19 3.55 6.60
N ALA A 101 0.11 3.35 6.41
CA ALA A 101 0.63 2.14 5.81
C ALA A 101 0.41 0.91 6.71
N ILE A 102 0.77 1.01 7.99
CA ILE A 102 0.62 -0.09 8.95
C ILE A 102 -0.85 -0.55 9.08
N VAL A 103 -1.78 0.38 9.27
CA VAL A 103 -3.23 0.09 9.42
C VAL A 103 -3.75 -0.81 8.30
N TRP A 104 -3.16 -0.68 7.13
CA TRP A 104 -3.77 -1.00 5.86
C TRP A 104 -3.06 -2.22 5.27
N VAL A 105 -1.79 -2.44 5.64
CA VAL A 105 -1.16 -3.78 5.75
C VAL A 105 -2.00 -4.70 6.63
N VAL A 106 -2.43 -4.26 7.81
CA VAL A 106 -3.29 -5.08 8.71
C VAL A 106 -4.61 -5.45 8.02
N PHE A 107 -5.23 -4.54 7.28
CA PHE A 107 -6.43 -4.85 6.49
C PHE A 107 -6.16 -5.86 5.36
N ILE A 108 -5.02 -5.78 4.67
CA ILE A 108 -4.61 -6.74 3.62
C ILE A 108 -4.40 -8.13 4.23
N VAL A 109 -3.64 -8.21 5.33
CA VAL A 109 -3.37 -9.47 6.03
C VAL A 109 -4.68 -10.10 6.51
N LYS A 110 -5.57 -9.31 7.11
CA LYS A 110 -6.91 -9.75 7.52
C LYS A 110 -7.74 -10.25 6.33
N TYR A 111 -7.64 -9.59 5.17
CA TYR A 111 -8.33 -10.01 3.94
C TYR A 111 -7.79 -11.35 3.41
N PHE A 112 -6.48 -11.54 3.38
CA PHE A 112 -5.86 -12.79 2.94
C PHE A 112 -6.14 -13.96 3.89
N ILE A 113 -6.06 -13.74 5.20
CA ILE A 113 -6.26 -14.81 6.20
C ILE A 113 -7.74 -15.14 6.38
N LYS A 114 -8.64 -14.15 6.35
CA LYS A 114 -10.05 -14.35 6.69
C LYS A 114 -10.95 -14.43 5.46
N THR A 115 -10.83 -13.51 4.51
CA THR A 115 -11.78 -13.40 3.39
C THR A 115 -11.50 -14.41 2.28
N VAL A 116 -10.23 -14.64 1.92
CA VAL A 116 -9.86 -15.60 0.86
C VAL A 116 -10.32 -17.04 1.17
N PRO A 117 -10.08 -17.63 2.37
CA PRO A 117 -10.55 -18.98 2.65
C PRO A 117 -12.08 -19.05 2.82
N GLN A 118 -12.72 -18.00 3.33
CA GLN A 118 -14.19 -17.96 3.47
C GLN A 118 -14.89 -17.95 2.11
N GLU A 119 -14.40 -17.17 1.15
CA GLU A 119 -14.93 -17.17 -0.21
C GLU A 119 -14.68 -18.51 -0.92
N LYS A 120 -13.49 -19.11 -0.76
CA LYS A 120 -13.21 -20.46 -1.30
C LYS A 120 -14.19 -21.52 -0.77
N ARG A 121 -14.57 -21.44 0.52
CA ARG A 121 -15.56 -22.35 1.11
C ARG A 121 -16.96 -22.14 0.52
N LYS A 122 -17.41 -20.89 0.39
CA LYS A 122 -18.72 -20.56 -0.20
C LYS A 122 -18.88 -21.05 -1.65
N ILE A 123 -17.80 -21.09 -2.43
CA ILE A 123 -17.83 -21.63 -3.80
C ILE A 123 -17.97 -23.14 -3.77
N LYS A 124 -17.17 -23.83 -2.95
CA LYS A 124 -17.29 -25.29 -2.77
C LYS A 124 -18.68 -25.69 -2.32
N ASP A 125 -19.28 -24.93 -1.41
CA ASP A 125 -20.64 -25.20 -0.95
C ASP A 125 -21.67 -24.97 -2.06
N LYS A 126 -21.48 -23.95 -2.91
CA LYS A 126 -22.32 -23.73 -4.11
C LYS A 126 -22.15 -24.81 -5.17
N GLU A 127 -20.94 -25.28 -5.42
CA GLU A 127 -20.65 -26.38 -6.35
C GLU A 127 -21.24 -27.69 -5.85
N ASN A 128 -21.13 -27.97 -4.54
CA ASN A 128 -21.77 -29.12 -3.93
C ASN A 128 -23.29 -29.02 -4.03
N LEU A 129 -23.90 -27.88 -3.69
CA LEU A 129 -25.35 -27.68 -3.84
C LEU A 129 -25.81 -27.85 -5.30
N GLN A 130 -25.06 -27.36 -6.29
CA GLN A 130 -25.39 -27.56 -7.70
C GLN A 130 -25.25 -29.01 -8.15
N LYS A 131 -24.31 -29.78 -7.57
CA LYS A 131 -24.17 -31.22 -7.85
C LYS A 131 -25.40 -32.03 -7.42
N TYR A 132 -26.14 -31.55 -6.43
CA TYR A 132 -27.33 -32.23 -5.89
C TYR A 132 -28.66 -31.64 -6.39
N ILE A 133 -28.64 -30.65 -7.30
CA ILE A 133 -29.85 -30.14 -7.94
C ILE A 133 -29.93 -30.71 -9.36
N PRO A 134 -30.74 -31.76 -9.59
CA PRO A 134 -30.95 -32.28 -10.93
C PRO A 134 -31.86 -31.32 -11.70
N GLY A 135 -31.31 -30.57 -12.66
CA GLY A 135 -32.15 -29.71 -13.52
C GLY A 135 -31.55 -28.44 -14.11
N LYS A 136 -30.25 -28.38 -14.41
CA LYS A 136 -29.74 -27.32 -15.29
C LYS A 136 -29.23 -27.91 -16.60
N LYS A 137 -30.07 -27.81 -17.63
CA LYS A 137 -29.64 -27.79 -19.04
C LYS A 137 -28.97 -26.45 -19.33
#